data_AF-A0AAP1H7C4-F1
#
_entry.id   AF-A0AAP1H7C4-F1
#
_cell.length_a   1.000
_cell.length_b   1.000
_cell.length_c   1.000
_cell.angle_alpha   90.00
_cell.angle_beta   90.00
_cell.angle_gamma   90.00
#
_symmetry.space_group_name_H-M   'P 1'
#
loop_
_entity.id
_entity.type
_entity.pdbx_description
1 polymer ?
#
loop_
_entity_poly.entity_id
_entity_poly.type
_entity_poly.pdbx_seq_one_letter_code
_entity_poly.pdbx_strand_id
1 'polypeptide(L)' 'MYKVGETVRYWGVKTGGLTWLSSEAMIGKVIDWQREKQSYKIEGQSGAIHDVPENLIDGGSEVKAG' A
#
# COMPACT_ATOMS: atom_id res chain seq x y z
N MET A 1 9.43 -5.95 -3.46
CA MET A 1 9.71 -4.85 -2.51
C MET A 1 9.66 -3.56 -3.28
N TYR A 2 8.71 -2.69 -2.93
CA TYR A 2 8.43 -1.48 -3.70
C TYR A 2 9.44 -0.38 -3.40
N LYS A 3 9.77 0.41 -4.42
CA LYS A 3 10.75 1.51 -4.27
C LYS A 3 10.05 2.80 -3.89
N VAL A 4 10.74 3.65 -3.14
CA VAL A 4 10.29 5.03 -2.94
C VAL A 4 10.17 5.72 -4.30
N GLY A 5 9.04 6.36 -4.53
CA GLY A 5 8.69 6.97 -5.80
C GLY A 5 7.81 6.10 -6.72
N GLU A 6 7.69 4.80 -6.43
CA GLU A 6 6.90 3.86 -7.23
C GLU A 6 5.41 4.03 -6.96
N THR A 7 4.61 4.02 -8.04
CA THR A 7 3.15 4.04 -7.94
C THR A 7 2.65 2.60 -7.79
N VAL A 8 1.87 2.36 -6.75
CA VAL A 8 1.34 1.03 -6.43
C VAL A 8 -0.18 1.08 -6.24
N ARG A 9 -0.82 -0.07 -6.41
CA ARG A 9 -2.23 -0.28 -6.05
C ARG A 9 -2.30 -0.90 -4.66
N TYR A 10 -3.28 -0.50 -3.87
CA TYR A 10 -3.47 -1.09 -2.54
C TYR A 10 -4.94 -1.16 -2.15
N TRP A 11 -5.26 -2.14 -1.32
CA TRP A 11 -6.65 -2.51 -0.99
C TRP A 11 -7.06 -2.12 0.43
N GLY A 12 -6.21 -1.43 1.18
CA GLY A 12 -6.54 -1.02 2.53
C GLY A 12 -5.40 -0.32 3.25
N VAL A 13 -5.70 0.21 4.43
CA VAL A 13 -4.77 1.01 5.24
C VAL A 13 -4.83 0.57 6.69
N LYS A 14 -3.76 0.83 7.44
CA LYS A 14 -3.68 0.56 8.87
C LYS A 14 -3.79 1.87 9.65
N THR A 15 -4.82 1.96 10.49
CA THR A 15 -5.09 3.13 11.34
C THR A 15 -5.45 2.68 12.74
N GLY A 16 -4.75 3.18 13.75
CA GLY A 16 -5.03 2.84 15.15
C GLY A 16 -4.83 1.37 15.51
N GLY A 17 -3.94 0.66 14.79
CA GLY A 17 -3.69 -0.76 14.99
C GLY A 17 -4.67 -1.69 14.27
N LEU A 18 -5.73 -1.15 13.66
CA LEU A 18 -6.70 -1.88 12.85
C LEU A 18 -6.43 -1.68 11.37
N THR A 19 -6.71 -2.73 10.59
CA THR A 19 -6.62 -2.72 9.13
C THR A 19 -8.00 -2.47 8.55
N TRP A 20 -8.12 -1.42 7.74
CA TRP A 20 -9.33 -1.02 7.04
C TRP A 20 -9.19 -1.41 5.57
N LEU A 21 -10.06 -2.30 5.11
CA LEU A 21 -10.10 -2.73 3.72
C LEU A 21 -11.03 -1.83 2.91
N SER A 22 -10.66 -1.61 1.65
CA SER A 22 -11.45 -0.91 0.65
C SER A 22 -12.00 -1.94 -0.34
N SER A 23 -13.25 -1.72 -0.78
CA SER A 23 -13.85 -2.51 -1.86
C SER A 23 -13.24 -2.20 -3.23
N GLU A 24 -12.53 -1.08 -3.35
CA GLU A 24 -11.87 -0.63 -4.57
C GLU A 24 -10.36 -0.47 -4.36
N ALA A 25 -9.58 -0.83 -5.38
CA ALA A 25 -8.14 -0.64 -5.37
C ALA A 25 -7.80 0.86 -5.39
N MET A 26 -7.17 1.33 -4.33
CA MET A 26 -6.62 2.67 -4.26
C MET A 26 -5.27 2.72 -4.97
N ILE A 27 -4.90 3.90 -5.48
CA ILE A 27 -3.61 4.12 -6.13
C ILE A 27 -2.85 5.18 -5.33
N GLY A 28 -1.57 4.96 -5.12
CA GLY A 28 -0.72 5.92 -4.44
C GLY A 28 0.75 5.69 -4.70
N LYS A 29 1.56 6.65 -4.27
CA LYS A 29 3.01 6.65 -4.46
C LYS A 29 3.70 6.24 -3.16
N VAL A 30 4.59 5.26 -3.24
CA VAL A 30 5.40 4.85 -2.09
C VAL A 30 6.34 5.99 -1.72
N ILE A 31 6.30 6.41 -0.46
CA ILE A 31 7.19 7.45 0.07
C ILE A 31 8.18 6.90 1.09
N ASP A 32 7.87 5.78 1.75
CA ASP A 32 8.76 5.15 2.73
C ASP A 32 8.38 3.68 2.97
N TRP A 33 9.31 2.86 3.46
CA TRP A 33 9.06 1.48 3.86
C TRP A 33 9.42 1.25 5.34
N GLN A 34 8.38 0.97 6.14
CA GLN A 34 8.47 0.73 7.58
C GLN A 34 8.71 -0.77 7.84
N ARG A 35 9.97 -1.20 7.76
CA ARG A 35 10.38 -2.62 7.88
C ARG A 35 9.87 -3.30 9.15
N GLU A 36 9.94 -2.60 10.28
CA GLU A 36 9.53 -3.12 11.59
C GLU A 36 8.04 -3.45 11.66
N LYS A 37 7.22 -2.78 10.85
CA LYS A 37 5.76 -2.91 10.83
C LYS A 37 5.24 -3.71 9.63
N GLN A 38 6.13 -4.10 8.71
CA GLN A 38 5.76 -4.72 7.43
C GLN A 38 4.73 -3.88 6.65
N SER A 39 4.90 -2.55 6.71
CA SER A 39 4.02 -1.57 6.08
C SER A 39 4.80 -0.60 5.20
N TYR A 40 4.18 -0.08 4.16
CA TYR A 40 4.69 1.05 3.38
C TYR A 40 3.89 2.30 3.71
N LYS A 41 4.58 3.45 3.74
CA LYS A 41 3.88 4.73 3.68
C LYS A 41 3.61 5.07 2.23
N ILE A 42 2.35 5.29 1.92
CA ILE A 42 1.87 5.58 0.58
C ILE A 42 1.16 6.92 0.60
N GLU A 43 1.58 7.83 -0.27
CA GLU A 43 0.87 9.07 -0.54
C GLU A 43 -0.26 8.77 -1.54
N GLY A 44 -1.51 8.88 -1.09
CA GLY A 44 -2.69 8.78 -1.95
C GLY A 44 -2.81 9.99 -2.87
N GLN A 45 -3.65 9.89 -3.91
CA GLN A 45 -3.83 10.96 -4.91
C GLN A 45 -4.28 12.30 -4.31
N SER A 46 -4.95 12.29 -3.16
CA SER A 46 -5.36 13.50 -2.43
C SER A 46 -4.24 14.13 -1.58
N GLY A 47 -3.02 13.58 -1.59
CA GLY A 47 -1.91 14.01 -0.74
C GLY A 47 -1.96 13.45 0.69
N ALA A 48 -2.91 12.57 0.99
CA ALA A 48 -3.01 11.91 2.29
C ALA A 48 -1.96 10.81 2.41
N ILE A 49 -1.30 10.70 3.57
CA ILE A 49 -0.33 9.64 3.84
C ILE A 49 -1.04 8.48 4.54
N HIS A 50 -0.93 7.29 3.95
CA HIS A 50 -1.51 6.05 4.44
C HIS A 50 -0.41 5.08 4.85
N ASP A 51 -0.59 4.43 6.00
CA ASP A 51 0.20 3.25 6.36
C ASP A 51 -0.49 2.03 5.73
N VAL A 52 0.21 1.34 4.85
CA VAL A 52 -0.36 0.26 4.04
C VAL A 52 0.44 -1.02 4.27
N PRO A 53 -0.15 -2.04 4.90
CA PRO A 53 0.46 -3.36 5.05
C PRO A 53 0.92 -3.93 3.71
N GLU A 54 2.10 -4.54 3.66
CA GLU A 54 2.69 -5.05 2.41
C GLU A 54 1.81 -6.07 1.69
N ASN A 55 1.03 -6.86 2.44
CA ASN A 55 0.11 -7.87 1.93
C ASN A 55 -1.15 -7.27 1.29
N LEU A 56 -1.38 -5.97 1.44
CA LEU A 56 -2.49 -5.25 0.82
C LEU A 56 -2.06 -4.44 -0.40
N ILE A 57 -0.78 -4.46 -0.76
CA ILE A 57 -0.26 -3.78 -1.95
C ILE A 57 -0.25 -4.77 -3.10
N ASP A 58 -1.06 -4.47 -4.11
CA ASP A 58 -1.05 -5.15 -5.38
C ASP A 58 0.10 -4.60 -6.23
N GLY A 59 1.17 -5.38 -6.28
CA GLY A 59 2.31 -5.10 -7.13
C GLY A 59 1.91 -5.45 -8.54
N GLY A 60 1.48 -4.44 -9.29
CA GLY A 60 1.20 -4.58 -10.70
C GLY A 60 2.45 -5.06 -11.45
N SER A 61 2.65 -6.38 -11.53
CA SER A 61 3.05 -7.19 -12.68
C SER A 61 3.28 -8.66 -12.26
N GLU A 62 2.39 -9.52 -12.79
CA GLU A 62 2.47 -10.97 -13.02
C GLU A 62 2.12 -12.01 -11.91
N VAL A 63 1.02 -12.71 -12.22
CA VAL A 63 0.63 -14.10 -11.94
C VAL A 63 0.31 -14.53 -10.50
N LYS A 64 -0.99 -14.75 -10.27
CA LYS A 64 -1.43 -16.00 -9.64
C LYS A 64 -2.63 -16.57 -10.40
N ALA A 65 -2.34 -17.10 -11.59
CA ALA A 65 -3.11 -18.22 -12.10
C ALA A 65 -2.72 -19.44 -11.26
N GLY A 66 -3.66 -19.99 -10.52
CA GLY A 66 -3.53 -21.21 -9.73
C GLY A 66 -4.91 -21.75 -9.45
#